data_AF-A0A7L2A9L4-F1
#
_entry.id   AF-A0A7L2A9L4-F1
#
_cell.length_a   1.000
_cell.length_b   1.000
_cell.length_c   1.000
_cell.angle_alpha   90.00
_cell.angle_beta   90.00
_cell.angle_gamma   90.00
#
_symmetry.space_group_name_H-M   'P 1'
#
loop_
_entity.id
_entity.type
_entity.pdbx_description
1 polymer ?
#
loop_
_entity_poly.entity_id
_entity_poly.type
_entity_poly.pdbx_seq_one_letter_code
_entity_poly.pdbx_strand_id
1 'polypeptide(L)'
;SSQRRLLAESRQRGDILQGDFRDSYANLTLKTLLLLRWARACCPGAPFLLKADDDVFLNVPAVATYLATWRAIPPRLYLGRVHWSVAPDRDPRGRHHVAEE
;
A
#
# COMPACT_ATOMS: atom_id res chain seq x y z
N SER A 1 -0.26 23.93 -9.68
CA SER A 1 -0.01 23.41 -11.05
C SER A 1 -0.14 21.88 -11.14
N SER A 2 0.25 21.10 -10.12
CA SER A 2 -0.03 19.64 -10.09
C SER A 2 -1.35 19.27 -9.38
N GLN A 3 -1.63 19.89 -8.22
CA GLN A 3 -2.85 19.61 -7.44
C GLN A 3 -4.15 19.83 -8.23
N ARG A 4 -4.20 20.85 -9.10
CA ARG A 4 -5.36 21.09 -9.98
C ARG A 4 -5.64 19.93 -10.94
N ARG A 5 -4.58 19.29 -11.46
CA ARG A 5 -4.72 18.16 -12.39
C ARG A 5 -5.22 16.93 -11.63
N LEU A 6 -4.68 16.66 -10.45
CA LEU A 6 -5.15 15.59 -9.57
C LEU A 6 -6.63 15.77 -9.19
N LEU A 7 -7.06 16.99 -8.88
CA LEU A 7 -8.47 17.27 -8.59
C LEU A 7 -9.37 17.05 -9.80
N ALA A 8 -8.91 17.41 -11.01
CA ALA A 8 -9.67 17.18 -12.24
C ALA A 8 -9.78 15.68 -12.56
N GLU A 9 -8.68 14.94 -12.43
CA GLU A 9 -8.62 13.48 -12.60
C GLU A 9 -9.50 12.76 -11.58
N SER A 10 -9.39 13.14 -10.29
CA SER A 10 -10.20 12.58 -9.21
C SER A 10 -11.70 12.78 -9.48
N ARG A 11 -12.11 13.95 -9.99
CA ARG A 11 -13.50 14.21 -10.40
C ARG A 11 -13.94 13.38 -11.61
N GLN A 12 -13.02 13.08 -12.53
CA GLN A 12 -13.31 12.33 -13.74
C GLN A 12 -13.37 10.81 -13.50
N ARG A 13 -12.49 10.29 -12.65
CA ARG A 13 -12.28 8.85 -12.46
C ARG A 13 -12.84 8.31 -11.14
N GLY A 14 -12.82 9.11 -10.08
CA GLY A 14 -13.33 8.73 -8.76
C GLY A 14 -12.50 7.65 -8.05
N ASP A 15 -11.28 7.37 -8.50
CA ASP A 15 -10.40 6.29 -8.03
C ASP A 15 -9.19 6.80 -7.21
N ILE A 16 -9.14 8.10 -6.94
CA ILE A 16 -8.04 8.72 -6.19
C ILE A 16 -8.41 8.85 -4.71
N LEU A 17 -7.59 8.24 -3.86
CA LEU A 17 -7.51 8.51 -2.43
C LEU A 17 -6.34 9.45 -2.14
N GLN A 18 -6.62 10.68 -1.69
CA GLN A 18 -5.61 11.68 -1.39
C GLN A 18 -5.57 12.01 0.10
N GLY A 19 -4.37 12.02 0.70
CA GLY A 19 -4.14 12.43 2.09
C GLY A 19 -3.40 13.75 2.20
N ASP A 20 -3.53 14.42 3.34
CA ASP A 20 -2.85 15.69 3.63
C ASP A 20 -1.50 15.44 4.31
N PHE A 21 -0.53 14.99 3.51
CA PHE A 21 0.87 14.87 3.92
C PHE A 21 1.78 14.97 2.70
N ARG A 22 3.04 15.33 2.93
CA ARG A 22 4.03 15.38 1.85
C ARG A 22 4.31 13.98 1.34
N ASP A 23 4.10 13.77 0.05
CA ASP A 23 4.48 12.53 -0.62
C ASP A 23 6.00 12.42 -0.73
N SER A 24 6.59 11.48 0.01
CA SER A 24 8.01 11.19 0.02
C SER A 24 8.26 9.75 0.46
N TYR A 25 9.46 9.22 0.17
CA TYR A 25 9.86 7.88 0.57
C TYR A 25 9.76 7.66 2.09
N ALA A 26 10.19 8.65 2.88
CA ALA A 26 10.10 8.60 4.34
C ALA A 26 8.64 8.55 4.85
N ASN A 27 7.69 9.04 4.06
CA ASN A 27 6.26 9.10 4.42
C ASN A 27 5.42 7.96 3.83
N LEU A 28 6.03 6.92 3.23
CA LEU A 28 5.28 5.76 2.72
C LEU A 28 4.47 5.04 3.81
N THR A 29 4.91 5.11 5.06
CA THR A 29 4.13 4.61 6.21
C THR A 29 2.80 5.37 6.35
N LEU A 30 2.77 6.69 6.13
CA LEU A 30 1.54 7.49 6.17
C LEU A 30 0.57 7.10 5.04
N LYS A 31 1.09 6.79 3.84
CA LYS A 31 0.27 6.24 2.74
C LYS A 31 -0.37 4.91 3.12
N THR A 32 0.40 4.01 3.73
CA THR A 32 -0.11 2.71 4.19
C THR A 32 -1.20 2.89 5.26
N LEU A 33 -0.99 3.78 6.23
CA LEU A 33 -1.98 4.08 7.26
C LEU A 33 -3.25 4.71 6.68
N LEU A 34 -3.13 5.59 5.69
CA LEU A 34 -4.26 6.16 4.96
C LEU A 34 -5.09 5.07 4.26
N LEU A 35 -4.43 4.18 3.51
CA LEU A 35 -5.08 3.06 2.82
C LEU A 35 -5.85 2.17 3.80
N LEU A 36 -5.22 1.79 4.92
CA LEU A 36 -5.85 0.93 5.93
C LEU A 36 -7.07 1.60 6.60
N ARG A 37 -6.96 2.89 6.93
CA ARG A 37 -8.08 3.65 7.52
C ARG A 37 -9.24 3.78 6.54
N TRP A 38 -8.95 4.11 5.29
CA TRP A 38 -9.95 4.23 4.23
C TRP A 38 -10.64 2.90 3.96
N ALA A 39 -9.88 1.81 3.80
CA ALA A 39 -10.44 0.48 3.55
C ALA A 39 -11.37 0.04 4.69
N ARG A 40 -10.99 0.30 5.95
CA ARG A 40 -11.85 0.02 7.10
C ARG A 40 -13.15 0.82 7.09
N ALA A 41 -13.10 2.10 6.71
CA ALA A 41 -14.27 2.99 6.76
C ALA A 41 -15.20 2.82 5.54
N CYS A 42 -14.63 2.65 4.35
CA CYS A 42 -15.36 2.67 3.08
C CYS A 42 -15.60 1.26 2.51
N CYS A 43 -14.83 0.26 2.94
CA CYS A 43 -14.93 -1.12 2.43
C CYS A 43 -14.93 -2.16 3.57
N PRO A 44 -15.80 -2.05 4.59
CA PRO A 44 -15.77 -2.95 5.75
C PRO A 44 -16.04 -4.42 5.41
N GLY A 45 -16.70 -4.70 4.28
CA GLY A 45 -16.98 -6.05 3.78
C GLY A 45 -15.93 -6.62 2.82
N ALA A 46 -14.85 -5.89 2.51
CA ALA A 46 -13.82 -6.40 1.61
C ALA A 46 -13.06 -7.56 2.27
N PRO A 47 -13.03 -8.76 1.67
CA PRO A 47 -12.38 -9.93 2.28
C PRO A 47 -10.85 -9.84 2.24
N PHE A 48 -10.31 -9.06 1.31
CA PHE A 48 -8.88 -8.89 1.11
C PHE A 48 -8.57 -7.42 0.78
N LEU A 49 -7.41 -6.96 1.23
CA LEU A 49 -6.81 -5.69 0.83
C LEU A 49 -5.45 -5.98 0.21
N LEU A 50 -5.23 -5.49 -0.99
CA LEU A 50 -3.96 -5.60 -1.68
C LEU A 50 -3.31 -4.21 -1.77
N LYS A 51 -2.07 -4.09 -1.32
CA LYS A 51 -1.21 -2.93 -1.59
C LYS A 51 -0.12 -3.35 -2.58
N ALA A 52 0.02 -2.57 -3.64
CA ALA A 52 1.09 -2.67 -4.62
C ALA A 52 1.57 -1.25 -4.95
N ASP A 53 2.82 -1.12 -5.39
CA ASP A 53 3.36 0.15 -5.87
C ASP A 53 3.03 0.31 -7.37
N ASP A 54 3.28 1.47 -7.97
CA ASP A 54 2.92 1.77 -9.37
C ASP A 54 3.92 1.21 -10.39
N ASP A 55 5.07 0.76 -9.92
CA ASP A 55 6.16 0.17 -10.71
C ASP A 55 6.19 -1.37 -10.67
N VAL A 56 5.14 -2.01 -10.12
CA VAL A 56 5.02 -3.47 -10.09
C VAL A 56 3.98 -3.98 -11.08
N PHE A 57 4.28 -5.12 -11.72
CA PHE A 57 3.27 -5.87 -12.47
C PHE A 57 2.53 -6.83 -11.55
N LEU A 58 1.20 -6.83 -11.64
CA LEU A 58 0.33 -7.70 -10.86
C LEU A 58 -0.57 -8.53 -11.77
N ASN A 59 -0.43 -9.86 -11.71
CA ASN A 59 -1.37 -10.78 -12.35
C ASN A 59 -2.63 -10.93 -11.47
N VAL A 60 -3.54 -9.96 -11.56
CA VAL A 60 -4.78 -9.93 -10.78
C VAL A 60 -5.62 -11.20 -10.96
N PRO A 61 -5.83 -11.75 -12.19
CA PRO A 61 -6.58 -12.99 -12.37
C PRO A 61 -5.97 -14.20 -11.64
N ALA A 62 -4.64 -14.32 -11.64
CA ALA A 62 -3.96 -15.41 -10.94
C ALA A 62 -4.10 -15.28 -9.41
N VAL A 63 -3.94 -14.07 -8.87
CA VAL A 63 -4.12 -13.81 -7.42
C VAL A 63 -5.56 -14.09 -7.01
N ALA A 64 -6.55 -13.62 -7.79
CA ALA A 64 -7.96 -13.86 -7.50
C ALA A 64 -8.30 -15.36 -7.53
N THR A 65 -7.80 -16.08 -8.54
CA THR A 65 -7.98 -17.54 -8.64
C THR A 65 -7.37 -18.25 -7.44
N TYR A 66 -6.14 -17.88 -7.05
CA TYR A 66 -5.47 -18.45 -5.88
C TYR A 66 -6.28 -18.25 -4.59
N LEU A 67 -6.74 -17.02 -4.32
CA LEU A 67 -7.54 -16.71 -3.13
C LEU A 67 -8.91 -17.40 -3.14
N ALA A 68 -9.51 -17.58 -4.33
CA ALA A 68 -10.80 -18.27 -4.47
C ALA A 68 -10.74 -19.77 -4.14
N THR A 69 -9.55 -20.39 -4.14
CA THR A 69 -9.39 -21.80 -3.73
C THR A 69 -9.55 -22.02 -2.22
N TRP A 70 -9.58 -20.95 -1.42
CA TRP A 70 -9.58 -21.05 0.03
C TRP A 70 -10.98 -21.29 0.58
N ARG A 71 -11.16 -22.38 1.33
CA ARG A 71 -12.44 -22.72 1.99
C ARG A 71 -12.80 -21.77 3.14
N ALA A 72 -11.79 -21.21 3.80
CA ALA A 72 -11.94 -20.24 4.87
C ALA A 72 -10.73 -19.29 4.88
N ILE A 73 -10.95 -18.01 5.19
CA ILE A 73 -9.88 -17.03 5.32
C ILE A 73 -9.28 -17.15 6.73
N PRO A 74 -7.97 -17.43 6.88
CA PRO A 74 -7.32 -17.45 8.17
C PRO A 74 -7.44 -16.10 8.88
N PRO A 75 -7.65 -16.08 10.21
CA PRO A 75 -7.58 -14.84 10.96
C PRO A 75 -6.17 -14.25 10.85
N ARG A 76 -6.08 -12.92 10.67
CA ARG A 76 -4.81 -12.17 10.57
C ARG A 76 -3.92 -12.59 9.39
N LEU A 77 -4.53 -12.83 8.24
CA LEU A 77 -3.80 -13.12 7.01
C LEU A 77 -2.89 -11.95 6.58
N TYR A 78 -1.63 -12.26 6.29
CA TYR A 78 -0.70 -11.37 5.61
C TYR A 78 0.11 -12.19 4.60
N LEU A 79 0.07 -11.81 3.32
CA LEU A 79 0.69 -12.54 2.22
C LEU A 79 1.69 -11.68 1.46
N GLY A 80 2.70 -12.34 0.88
CA GLY A 80 3.70 -11.72 0.02
C GLY A 80 5.10 -12.22 0.34
N ARG A 81 6.12 -11.49 -0.13
CA ARG A 81 7.50 -11.73 0.28
C ARG A 81 7.70 -11.13 1.67
N VAL A 82 7.62 -11.97 2.70
CA VAL A 82 7.80 -11.53 4.08
C VAL A 82 9.28 -11.50 4.43
N HIS A 83 9.76 -10.33 4.84
CA HIS A 83 11.12 -10.15 5.32
C HIS A 83 11.14 -10.29 6.85
N TRP A 84 11.88 -11.27 7.36
CA TRP A 84 12.02 -11.54 8.79
C TRP A 84 13.38 -11.07 9.30
N SER A 85 13.44 -10.61 10.55
CA SER A 85 14.69 -10.24 11.24
C SER A 85 15.55 -9.22 10.51
N VAL A 86 14.92 -8.26 9.81
CA VAL A 86 15.61 -7.17 9.12
C VAL A 86 16.08 -6.12 10.13
N ALA A 87 17.32 -5.67 10.01
CA ALA A 87 17.86 -4.56 10.80
C ALA A 87 17.88 -3.26 9.98
N PRO A 88 17.86 -2.08 10.63
CA PRO A 88 18.03 -0.81 9.93
C PRO A 88 19.36 -0.76 9.16
N ASP A 89 19.33 -0.23 7.95
CA ASP A 89 20.55 0.00 7.16
C ASP A 89 21.33 1.17 7.77
N ARG A 90 22.56 0.90 8.22
CA ARG A 90 23.43 1.89 8.87
C ARG A 90 24.46 2.49 7.93
N ASP A 91 24.52 2.08 6.66
CA ASP A 91 25.42 2.68 5.68
C ASP A 91 24.89 4.06 5.26
N PRO A 92 25.61 5.18 5.53
CA PRO A 92 25.17 6.52 5.14
C PRO A 92 25.13 6.73 3.61
N ARG A 93 25.73 5.83 2.83
CA ARG A 93 25.63 5.80 1.35
C ARG A 93 24.46 4.93 0.87
N GLY A 94 23.84 4.18 1.77
CA GLY A 94 22.71 3.32 1.49
C GLY A 94 21.45 4.12 1.15
N ARG A 95 20.71 3.65 0.14
CA ARG A 95 19.41 4.25 -0.24
C ARG A 95 18.40 4.26 0.91
N HIS A 96 18.52 3.29 1.82
CA HIS A 96 17.58 3.06 2.92
C HIS A 96 18.21 3.37 4.28
N HIS A 97 19.24 4.22 4.31
CA HIS A 97 19.95 4.59 5.52
C HIS A 97 19.02 5.12 6.62
N VAL A 98 19.21 4.63 7.84
CA VAL A 98 18.58 5.12 9.05
C VAL A 98 19.69 5.41 10.06
N ALA A 99 19.80 6.67 10.49
CA ALA A 99 20.76 7.10 11.50
C ALA A 99 20.46 6.45 12.87
N GLU A 100 21.48 6.38 13.72
CA GLU A 100 21.29 6.08 15.14
C GLU A 100 20.79 7.33 15.88
N GLU A 101 20.04 7.12 16.96
CA GLU A 101 19.54 8.19 17.85
C GLU A 101 20.65 8.76 18.73
#